data_AF-A0A946G1H0-F1
#
_entry.id   AF-A0A946G1H0-F1
#
_cell.length_a   1.000
_cell.length_b   1.000
_cell.length_c   1.000
_cell.angle_alpha   90.00
_cell.angle_beta   90.00
_cell.angle_gamma   90.00
#
_symmetry.space_group_name_H-M   'P 1'
#
loop_
_entity.id
_entity.type
_entity.pdbx_description
1 polymer ?
#
loop_
_entity_poly.entity_id
_entity_poly.type
_entity_poly.pdbx_seq_one_letter_code
_entity_poly.pdbx_strand_id
1 'polypeptide(L)'
;MKIQTWLGAILLALLATNPVWAQSGGHASVSLGHGEEGYLHLQEMVKHLEFSLKMQDASEELKTHGPKSLQHAKEALKHYNEALKHGSEALGRQPREPMAEGSGGGEESHSHEEGSH
;
A
#
# COMPACT_ATOMS: atom_id res chain seq x y z
N MET A 1 -16.11 -36.17 35.06
CA MET A 1 -15.63 -34.76 35.14
C MET A 1 -14.18 -34.55 34.71
N LYS A 2 -13.23 -35.45 34.99
CA LYS A 2 -11.81 -35.22 34.67
C LYS A 2 -11.48 -35.13 33.16
N ILE A 3 -12.07 -35.98 32.31
CA ILE A 3 -11.73 -36.00 30.87
C ILE A 3 -12.19 -34.72 30.14
N GLN A 4 -13.33 -34.15 30.55
CA GLN A 4 -13.86 -32.90 30.01
C GLN A 4 -12.92 -31.71 30.25
N THR A 5 -12.28 -31.65 31.41
CA THR A 5 -11.32 -30.58 31.73
C THR A 5 -10.01 -30.72 30.95
N TRP A 6 -9.55 -31.95 30.70
CA TRP A 6 -8.37 -32.19 29.85
C TRP A 6 -8.62 -31.83 28.38
N LEU A 7 -9.79 -32.19 27.83
CA LEU A 7 -10.19 -31.79 26.48
C LEU A 7 -10.32 -30.27 26.35
N GLY A 8 -10.91 -29.62 27.35
CA GLY A 8 -10.99 -28.15 27.39
C GLY A 8 -9.62 -27.49 27.43
N ALA A 9 -8.69 -28.02 28.23
CA ALA A 9 -7.32 -27.51 28.31
C ALA A 9 -6.53 -27.71 27.01
N ILE A 10 -6.70 -28.86 26.34
CA ILE A 10 -6.07 -29.14 25.04
C ILE A 10 -6.62 -28.20 23.96
N LEU A 11 -7.94 -27.99 23.91
CA LEU A 11 -8.56 -27.07 22.96
C LEU A 11 -8.08 -25.63 23.18
N LEU A 12 -8.00 -25.19 24.43
CA LEU A 12 -7.49 -23.86 24.78
C LEU A 12 -6.00 -23.71 24.42
N ALA A 13 -5.19 -24.75 24.66
CA ALA A 13 -3.78 -24.75 24.27
C ALA A 13 -3.62 -24.69 22.74
N LEU A 14 -4.42 -25.43 21.97
CA LEU A 14 -4.40 -25.40 20.50
C LEU A 14 -4.81 -24.04 19.94
N LEU A 15 -5.80 -23.37 20.56
CA LEU A 15 -6.22 -22.01 20.21
C LEU A 15 -5.15 -20.97 20.56
N ALA A 16 -4.44 -21.15 21.67
CA ALA A 16 -3.39 -20.24 22.12
C ALA A 16 -2.09 -20.36 21.30
N THR A 17 -1.80 -21.53 20.72
CA THR A 17 -0.55 -21.78 19.99
C THR A 17 -0.62 -21.52 18.49
N ASN A 18 -1.81 -21.29 17.92
CA ASN A 18 -1.99 -21.05 16.48
C ASN A 18 -2.73 -19.73 16.20
N PRO A 19 -2.10 -18.57 16.36
CA PRO A 19 -2.70 -17.31 15.96
C PRO A 19 -2.67 -17.17 14.43
N VAL A 20 -3.56 -17.88 13.72
CA VAL A 20 -3.79 -17.75 12.26
C VAL A 20 -4.05 -16.28 11.83
N TRP A 21 -4.59 -15.50 12.76
CA TRP A 21 -4.89 -14.07 12.61
C TRP A 21 -3.62 -13.22 12.50
N ALA A 22 -2.53 -13.62 13.17
CA ALA A 22 -1.25 -12.91 13.10
C ALA A 22 -0.54 -13.10 11.75
N GLN A 23 -0.68 -14.27 11.13
CA GLN A 23 -0.03 -14.57 9.85
C GLN A 23 -0.66 -13.81 8.67
N SER A 24 -1.99 -13.75 8.59
CA SER A 24 -2.68 -13.03 7.50
C SER A 24 -2.58 -11.51 7.65
N GLY A 25 -2.63 -10.98 8.88
CA GLY A 25 -2.48 -9.55 9.16
C GLY A 25 -1.10 -8.99 8.78
N GLY A 26 -0.03 -9.77 8.94
CA GLY A 26 1.32 -9.37 8.54
C GLY A 26 1.46 -9.14 7.03
N HIS A 27 1.01 -10.10 6.21
CA HIS A 27 1.03 -9.97 4.75
C HIS A 27 0.13 -8.83 4.25
N ALA A 28 -1.04 -8.65 4.87
CA ALA A 28 -1.95 -7.55 4.54
C ALA A 28 -1.33 -6.18 4.89
N SER A 29 -0.62 -6.06 6.01
CA SER A 29 0.09 -4.82 6.38
C SER A 29 1.19 -4.45 5.38
N VAL A 30 2.02 -5.41 4.95
CA VAL A 30 3.08 -5.15 3.95
C VAL A 30 2.47 -4.79 2.61
N SER A 31 1.41 -5.50 2.19
CA SER A 31 0.70 -5.21 0.93
C SER A 31 0.06 -3.83 0.93
N LEU A 32 -0.48 -3.39 2.08
CA LEU A 32 -0.99 -2.02 2.24
C LEU A 32 0.12 -0.99 2.08
N GLY A 33 1.30 -1.23 2.67
CA GLY A 33 2.48 -0.36 2.51
C GLY A 33 2.93 -0.22 1.05
N HIS A 34 3.05 -1.33 0.31
CA HIS A 34 3.34 -1.27 -1.13
C HIS A 34 2.21 -0.59 -1.93
N GLY A 35 0.96 -0.70 -1.46
CA GLY A 35 -0.16 0.03 -2.03
C GLY A 35 0.01 1.55 -1.90
N GLU A 36 0.44 2.03 -0.73
CA GLU A 36 0.73 3.44 -0.47
C GLU A 36 1.87 3.96 -1.35
N GLU A 37 2.95 3.19 -1.50
CA GLU A 37 4.06 3.53 -2.41
C GLU A 37 3.59 3.55 -3.88
N GLY A 38 2.81 2.55 -4.29
CA GLY A 38 2.24 2.48 -5.63
C GLY A 38 1.31 3.64 -5.97
N TYR A 39 0.59 4.18 -4.98
CA TYR A 39 -0.21 5.39 -5.14
C TYR A 39 0.67 6.60 -5.46
N LEU A 40 1.78 6.79 -4.73
CA LEU A 40 2.72 7.89 -4.96
C LEU A 40 3.38 7.78 -6.34
N HIS A 41 3.77 6.57 -6.76
CA HIS A 41 4.29 6.34 -8.11
C HIS A 41 3.28 6.72 -9.19
N LEU A 42 2.01 6.36 -9.03
CA LEU A 42 0.98 6.73 -9.99
C LEU A 42 0.73 8.25 -10.02
N GLN A 43 0.79 8.92 -8.87
CA GLN A 43 0.68 10.38 -8.80
C GLN A 43 1.84 11.06 -9.54
N GLU A 44 3.06 10.55 -9.42
CA GLU A 44 4.21 11.07 -10.14
C GLU A 44 4.12 10.80 -11.66
N MET A 45 3.65 9.62 -12.06
CA MET A 45 3.36 9.31 -13.46
C MET A 45 2.32 10.28 -14.06
N VAL A 46 1.28 10.63 -13.30
CA VAL A 46 0.28 11.63 -13.71
C VAL A 46 0.95 12.98 -13.94
N LYS A 47 1.80 13.45 -13.03
CA LYS A 47 2.53 14.71 -13.20
C LYS A 47 3.43 14.72 -14.44
N HIS A 48 4.18 13.63 -14.66
CA HIS A 48 5.01 13.49 -15.85
C HIS A 48 4.18 13.55 -17.12
N LEU A 49 3.04 12.85 -17.17
CA LEU A 49 2.16 12.86 -18.33
C LEU A 49 1.55 14.25 -18.59
N GLU A 50 1.12 14.95 -17.53
CA GLU A 50 0.64 16.33 -17.63
C GLU A 50 1.71 17.29 -18.14
N PHE A 51 2.95 17.13 -17.66
CA PHE A 51 4.08 17.92 -18.11
C PHE A 51 4.38 17.64 -19.59
N SER A 52 4.48 16.37 -19.99
CA SER A 52 4.74 15.99 -21.39
C SER A 52 3.68 16.50 -22.36
N LEU A 53 2.41 16.56 -21.95
CA LEU A 53 1.33 17.12 -22.77
C LEU A 53 1.42 18.64 -22.98
N LYS A 54 2.15 19.36 -22.13
CA LYS A 54 2.36 20.82 -22.24
C LYS A 54 3.56 21.19 -23.13
N MET A 55 4.41 20.22 -23.47
CA MET A 55 5.60 20.44 -24.27
C MET A 55 5.23 20.80 -25.72
N GLN A 56 5.90 21.79 -26.29
CA GLN A 56 5.61 22.26 -27.67
C GLN A 56 5.94 21.20 -28.72
N ASP A 57 6.94 20.35 -28.44
CA ASP A 57 7.41 19.24 -29.25
C ASP A 57 6.77 17.89 -28.87
N ALA A 58 5.69 17.90 -28.09
CA ALA A 58 4.92 16.69 -27.81
C ALA A 58 4.50 15.99 -29.11
N SER A 59 4.70 14.67 -29.17
CA SER A 59 4.34 13.87 -30.35
C SER A 59 2.83 13.91 -30.62
N GLU A 60 2.43 13.76 -31.88
CA GLU A 60 1.01 13.71 -32.25
C GLU A 60 0.29 12.52 -31.62
N GLU A 61 0.98 11.39 -31.42
CA GLU A 61 0.46 10.24 -30.70
C GLU A 61 0.16 10.58 -29.22
N LEU A 62 1.08 11.27 -28.56
CA LEU A 62 0.89 11.72 -27.18
C LEU A 62 -0.27 12.73 -27.09
N LYS A 63 -0.38 13.68 -28.02
CA LYS A 63 -1.51 14.63 -28.05
C LYS A 63 -2.85 13.93 -28.28
N THR A 64 -2.86 12.88 -29.09
CA THR A 64 -4.07 12.13 -29.44
C THR A 64 -4.54 11.24 -28.29
N HIS A 65 -3.63 10.51 -27.64
CA HIS A 65 -3.99 9.51 -26.63
C HIS A 65 -3.75 9.95 -25.19
N GLY A 66 -2.79 10.85 -24.97
CA GLY A 66 -2.37 11.31 -23.65
C GLY A 66 -3.48 11.90 -22.80
N PRO A 67 -4.41 12.73 -23.30
CA PRO A 67 -5.53 13.23 -22.50
C PRO A 67 -6.42 12.12 -21.93
N LYS A 68 -6.69 11.07 -22.72
CA LYS A 68 -7.47 9.91 -22.27
C LYS A 68 -6.69 9.06 -21.28
N SER A 69 -5.40 8.82 -21.53
CA SER A 69 -4.51 8.12 -20.60
C SER A 69 -4.41 8.85 -19.26
N LEU A 70 -4.34 10.19 -19.29
CA LEU A 70 -4.30 11.04 -18.11
C LEU A 70 -5.62 10.95 -17.32
N GLN A 71 -6.76 10.95 -18.00
CA GLN A 71 -8.05 10.73 -17.37
C GLN A 71 -8.10 9.37 -16.65
N HIS A 72 -7.72 8.29 -17.33
CA HIS A 72 -7.70 6.96 -16.73
C HIS A 72 -6.75 6.88 -15.53
N ALA A 73 -5.58 7.50 -15.60
CA ALA A 73 -4.63 7.52 -14.48
C ALA A 73 -5.21 8.27 -13.25
N LYS A 74 -5.92 9.38 -13.48
CA LYS A 74 -6.63 10.11 -12.40
C LYS A 74 -7.80 9.32 -11.82
N GLU A 75 -8.52 8.56 -12.64
CA GLU A 75 -9.56 7.64 -12.17
C GLU A 75 -8.96 6.47 -11.37
N ALA A 76 -7.84 5.93 -11.82
CA ALA A 76 -7.10 4.90 -11.11
C ALA A 76 -6.63 5.38 -9.73
N LEU A 77 -6.13 6.62 -9.60
CA LEU A 77 -5.80 7.21 -8.29
C LEU A 77 -6.99 7.24 -7.33
N LYS A 78 -8.19 7.57 -7.81
CA LYS A 78 -9.41 7.54 -6.97
C LYS A 78 -9.71 6.14 -6.46
N HIS A 79 -9.69 5.15 -7.36
CA HIS A 79 -9.93 3.75 -6.99
C HIS A 79 -8.85 3.21 -6.04
N TYR A 80 -7.60 3.61 -6.25
CA TYR A 80 -6.48 3.23 -5.41
C TYR A 80 -6.66 3.80 -3.99
N ASN A 81 -7.04 5.07 -3.88
CA ASN A 81 -7.32 5.70 -2.57
C ASN A 81 -8.43 4.96 -1.80
N GLU A 82 -9.52 4.59 -2.48
CA GLU A 82 -10.58 3.78 -1.86
C GLU A 82 -10.08 2.38 -1.43
N ALA A 83 -9.22 1.76 -2.24
CA ALA A 83 -8.63 0.46 -1.89
C ALA A 83 -7.71 0.56 -0.65
N LEU A 84 -6.91 1.63 -0.54
CA LEU A 84 -6.06 1.88 0.63
C LEU A 84 -6.88 2.14 1.88
N LYS A 85 -7.99 2.89 1.75
CA LYS A 85 -8.95 3.11 2.83
C LYS A 85 -9.51 1.78 3.35
N HIS A 86 -10.05 0.95 2.46
CA HIS A 86 -10.59 -0.37 2.86
C HIS A 86 -9.51 -1.30 3.42
N GLY A 87 -8.30 -1.29 2.86
CA GLY A 87 -7.17 -2.05 3.38
C GLY A 87 -6.76 -1.62 4.79
N SER A 88 -6.80 -0.31 5.07
CA SER A 88 -6.54 0.25 6.40
C SER A 88 -7.61 -0.17 7.40
N GLU A 89 -8.89 -0.03 7.03
CA GLU A 89 -10.04 -0.46 7.85
C GLU A 89 -9.98 -1.95 8.17
N ALA A 90 -9.64 -2.79 7.19
CA ALA A 90 -9.50 -4.24 7.37
C ALA A 90 -8.37 -4.62 8.35
N LEU A 91 -7.35 -3.77 8.48
CA LEU A 91 -6.26 -3.90 9.43
C LEU A 91 -6.53 -3.23 10.79
N GLY A 92 -7.72 -2.64 10.98
CA GLY A 92 -8.05 -1.86 12.17
C GLY A 92 -7.21 -0.58 12.32
N ARG A 93 -6.64 -0.08 11.21
CA ARG A 93 -5.88 1.17 11.15
C ARG A 93 -6.79 2.30 10.69
N GLN A 94 -6.55 3.50 11.19
CA GLN A 94 -7.17 4.69 10.61
C GLN A 94 -6.65 4.85 9.17
N PRO A 95 -7.53 5.02 8.17
CA PRO A 95 -7.11 5.44 6.85
C PRO A 95 -6.26 6.71 6.99
N ARG A 96 -5.08 6.72 6.37
CA ARG A 96 -4.33 7.98 6.23
C ARG A 96 -5.20 8.94 5.40
N GLU A 97 -5.22 10.22 5.77
CA GLU A 97 -5.80 11.30 4.95
C GLU A 97 -5.39 11.08 3.48
N PRO A 98 -6.21 11.49 2.48
CA PRO A 98 -5.85 11.33 1.07
C PRO A 98 -4.42 11.84 0.93
N MET A 99 -3.51 10.97 0.46
CA MET A 99 -2.07 11.20 0.51
C MET A 99 -1.77 12.52 -0.21
N ALA A 100 -1.78 13.60 0.56
CA ALA A 100 -1.89 14.93 0.04
C ALA A 100 -0.50 15.32 -0.44
N GLU A 101 -0.48 15.95 -1.60
CA GLU A 101 0.71 16.35 -2.30
C GLU A 101 1.67 17.16 -1.39
N GLY A 102 2.82 16.56 -1.07
CA GLY A 102 4.01 17.28 -0.59
C GLY A 102 4.28 17.27 0.92
N SER A 103 5.08 16.30 1.36
CA SER A 103 6.12 16.43 2.40
C SER A 103 7.00 15.18 2.24
N GLY A 104 8.26 15.21 1.82
CA GLY A 104 9.29 16.15 2.22
C GLY A 104 9.91 15.71 3.55
N GLY A 105 10.67 14.60 3.57
CA GLY A 105 11.61 14.29 4.65
C GLY A 105 11.20 13.16 5.59
N GLY A 106 11.83 12.01 5.42
CA GLY A 106 11.92 10.94 6.42
C GLY A 106 13.29 10.27 6.24
N GLU A 107 14.25 10.67 7.04
CA GLU A 107 15.58 10.09 7.10
C GLU A 107 15.49 8.63 7.55
N GLU A 108 15.77 7.70 6.64
CA GLU A 108 16.09 6.32 7.02
C GLU A 108 17.59 6.13 6.85
N SER A 109 18.30 6.38 7.94
CA SER A 109 19.71 6.06 8.10
C SER A 109 19.88 4.53 8.03
N HIS A 110 20.25 4.02 6.86
CA HIS A 110 20.72 2.64 6.73
C HIS A 110 22.22 2.60 7.03
N SER A 111 22.57 2.39 8.31
CA SER A 111 23.91 1.96 8.67
C SER A 111 24.12 0.52 8.18
N HIS A 112 24.80 0.38 7.05
CA HIS A 112 25.39 -0.89 6.62
C HIS A 112 26.65 -1.12 7.48
N GLU A 113 26.57 -2.02 8.46
CA GLU A 113 27.78 -2.61 9.04
C GLU A 113 28.34 -3.60 8.01
N GLU A 114 29.41 -3.18 7.32
CA GLU A 114 30.23 -4.07 6.51
C GLU A 114 31.09 -4.93 7.46
N GLY A 115 30.62 -6.15 7.72
CA GLY A 115 31.38 -7.17 8.44
C GLY A 115 32.41 -7.81 7.52
N SER A 116 33.67 -7.41 7.63
CA SER A 116 34.80 -8.09 7.01
C SER A 116 35.01 -9.48 7.62
N HIS A 117 35.02 -10.51 6.77
CA HIS A 117 35.62 -11.82 7.02
C HIS A 117 36.50 -12.22 5.83
#